data_AF-A0A1J3EE92-F1
#
_entry.id   AF-A0A1J3EE92-F1
#
_cell.length_a   1.000
_cell.length_b   1.000
_cell.length_c   1.000
_cell.angle_alpha   90.00
_cell.angle_beta   90.00
_cell.angle_gamma   90.00
#
_symmetry.space_group_name_H-M   'P 1'
#
loop_
_entity.id
_entity.type
_entity.pdbx_description
1 polymer ?
#
loop_
_entity_poly.entity_id
_entity_poly.type
_entity_poly.pdbx_seq_one_letter_code
_entity_poly.pdbx_strand_id
1 'polypeptide(L)'
;GSSEGQVTHILLVALPFQGHLNPMLKFAKHLSRPNLHFTLATTEQARDPLSAAAAADEHRSPVDLVFFPDGLPKDDPRVEASLIVSLRNFGAKNLSK
;
A
#
# COMPACT_ATOMS: atom_id res chain seq x y z
N GLY A 1 -21.70 11.63 27.40
CA GLY A 1 -21.91 10.64 26.34
C GLY A 1 -20.57 10.01 26.04
N SER A 2 -20.42 8.71 26.28
CA SER A 2 -19.15 8.00 26.10
C SER A 2 -18.68 8.12 24.66
N SER A 3 -17.49 8.71 24.46
CA SER A 3 -16.70 8.53 23.25
C SER A 3 -16.13 7.11 23.27
N GLU A 4 -16.95 6.11 22.96
CA GLU A 4 -16.40 4.84 22.50
C GLU A 4 -15.57 5.15 21.24
N GLY A 5 -14.28 4.80 21.31
CA GLY A 5 -13.23 5.39 20.50
C GLY A 5 -13.45 5.22 19.00
N GLN A 6 -13.74 6.33 18.31
CA GLN A 6 -13.80 6.34 16.86
C GLN A 6 -12.43 5.98 16.27
N VAL A 7 -12.38 4.91 15.49
CA VAL A 7 -11.22 4.53 14.69
C VAL A 7 -11.19 5.38 13.44
N THR A 8 -10.06 6.04 13.18
CA THR A 8 -9.80 6.78 11.94
C THR A 8 -9.06 5.87 10.96
N HIS A 9 -9.62 5.67 9.77
CA HIS A 9 -8.98 4.88 8.72
C HIS A 9 -8.14 5.79 7.81
N ILE A 10 -6.86 5.44 7.65
CA ILE A 10 -5.89 6.20 6.85
C ILE A 10 -5.46 5.34 5.67
N LEU A 11 -5.80 5.80 4.46
CA LEU A 11 -5.35 5.18 3.21
C LEU A 11 -4.06 5.87 2.72
N LEU A 12 -2.98 5.12 2.68
CA LEU A 12 -1.73 5.51 2.03
C LEU A 12 -1.73 4.96 0.62
N VAL A 13 -1.37 5.77 -0.37
CA VAL A 13 -1.31 5.34 -1.78
C VAL A 13 0.11 5.60 -2.31
N ALA A 14 0.77 4.55 -2.80
CA ALA A 14 2.14 4.65 -3.29
C ALA A 14 2.41 3.81 -4.54
N LEU A 15 3.33 4.30 -5.36
CA LEU A 15 3.91 3.53 -6.46
C LEU A 15 4.74 2.35 -5.93
N PRO A 16 4.89 1.24 -6.70
CA PRO A 16 5.49 -0.01 -6.23
C PRO A 16 7.02 0.04 -6.11
N PHE A 17 7.60 1.24 -6.04
CA PHE A 17 9.05 1.41 -5.92
C PHE A 17 9.47 1.40 -4.46
N GLN A 18 10.58 0.72 -4.14
CA GLN A 18 11.09 0.63 -2.76
C GLN A 18 11.30 1.99 -2.10
N GLY A 19 11.72 3.00 -2.88
CA GLY A 19 11.88 4.39 -2.43
C GLY A 19 10.57 5.08 -2.02
N HIS A 20 9.42 4.54 -2.40
CA HIS A 20 8.09 5.02 -1.99
C HIS A 20 7.48 4.15 -0.88
N LEU A 21 7.58 2.82 -1.01
CA LEU A 21 6.99 1.87 -0.06
C LEU A 21 7.63 1.95 1.32
N ASN A 22 8.97 2.00 1.40
CA ASN A 22 9.67 2.02 2.69
C ASN A 22 9.35 3.29 3.50
N PRO A 23 9.36 4.52 2.92
CA PRO A 23 8.90 5.70 3.64
C PRO A 23 7.44 5.63 4.09
N MET A 24 6.52 5.08 3.30
CA MET A 24 5.11 4.94 3.69
C MET A 24 4.93 3.98 4.88
N LEU A 25 5.61 2.84 4.85
CA LEU A 25 5.58 1.88 5.97
C LEU A 25 6.20 2.49 7.24
N LYS A 26 7.32 3.21 7.11
CA LYS A 26 7.92 3.95 8.24
C LYS A 26 6.97 5.02 8.76
N PHE A 27 6.34 5.80 7.88
CA PHE A 27 5.37 6.82 8.26
C PHE A 27 4.22 6.24 9.08
N ALA A 28 3.59 5.16 8.60
CA ALA A 28 2.53 4.48 9.33
C ALA A 28 3.00 3.95 10.69
N LYS A 29 4.19 3.35 10.76
CA LYS A 29 4.77 2.86 12.01
C LYS A 29 4.99 3.99 13.03
N HIS A 30 5.51 5.13 12.61
CA HIS A 30 5.80 6.26 13.52
C HIS A 30 4.53 6.99 13.99
N LEU A 31 3.45 6.94 13.21
CA LEU A 31 2.18 7.57 13.55
C LEU A 31 1.15 6.60 14.14
N SER A 32 1.50 5.33 14.32
CA SER A 32 0.59 4.32 14.86
C SER A 32 0.08 4.71 16.24
N ARG A 33 -1.24 4.65 16.42
CA ARG A 33 -1.97 4.94 17.67
C ARG A 33 -3.15 3.98 17.77
N PRO A 34 -3.67 3.67 18.97
CA PRO A 34 -4.76 2.71 19.15
C PRO A 34 -6.04 3.01 18.34
N ASN A 35 -6.29 4.27 17.99
CA ASN A 35 -7.46 4.69 17.23
C ASN A 35 -7.17 4.99 15.75
N LEU A 36 -5.99 4.66 15.23
CA LEU A 36 -5.62 4.85 13.84
C LEU A 36 -5.40 3.50 13.15
N HIS A 37 -6.11 3.28 12.05
CA HIS A 37 -5.97 2.08 11.23
C HIS A 37 -5.37 2.44 9.88
N PHE A 38 -4.17 1.94 9.58
CA PHE A 38 -3.47 2.25 8.34
C PHE A 38 -3.67 1.14 7.29
N THR A 39 -3.93 1.56 6.06
CA THR A 39 -3.96 0.68 4.89
C THR A 39 -3.06 1.27 3.81
N LEU A 40 -2.09 0.49 3.33
CA LEU A 40 -1.23 0.85 2.20
C LEU A 40 -1.77 0.21 0.92
N ALA A 41 -2.23 1.07 0.01
CA ALA A 41 -2.59 0.73 -1.36
C ALA A 41 -1.39 0.92 -2.31
N THR A 42 -1.04 -0.13 -3.05
CA THR A 42 -0.02 -0.05 -4.12
C THR A 42 -0.38 -0.97 -5.29
N THR A 43 0.46 -1.05 -6.33
CA THR A 43 0.14 -1.88 -7.49
C THR A 43 0.41 -3.36 -7.23
N GLU A 44 -0.29 -4.24 -7.96
CA GLU A 44 -0.19 -5.71 -7.81
C GLU A 44 1.24 -6.26 -7.93
N GLN A 45 2.13 -5.58 -8.66
CA GLN A 45 3.55 -5.97 -8.76
C GLN A 45 4.23 -6.07 -7.40
N ALA A 46 3.84 -5.22 -6.44
CA ALA A 46 4.42 -5.21 -5.11
C ALA A 46 3.86 -6.30 -4.18
N ARG A 47 2.86 -7.08 -4.62
CA ARG A 47 2.17 -8.08 -3.78
C ARG A 47 3.12 -9.14 -3.25
N ASP A 48 3.83 -9.83 -4.13
CA ASP A 48 4.76 -10.90 -3.76
C ASP A 48 5.88 -10.39 -2.81
N PRO A 49 6.63 -9.31 -3.15
CA PRO A 49 7.70 -8.84 -2.27
C PRO A 49 7.20 -8.26 -0.93
N LEU A 50 6.06 -7.55 -0.90
CA LEU A 50 5.52 -7.03 0.36
C LEU A 50 4.93 -8.13 1.24
N SER A 51 4.29 -9.15 0.65
CA SER A 51 3.77 -10.28 1.41
C SER A 51 4.91 -11.09 2.02
N ALA A 52 5.99 -11.30 1.28
CA ALA A 52 7.20 -11.94 1.79
C ALA A 52 7.85 -11.13 2.93
N ALA A 53 7.96 -9.81 2.75
CA ALA A 53 8.50 -8.92 3.79
C ALA A 53 7.63 -8.91 5.06
N ALA A 54 6.31 -8.89 4.92
CA ALA A 54 5.38 -8.94 6.04
C ALA A 54 5.42 -10.28 6.79
N ALA A 55 5.65 -11.40 6.08
CA ALA A 55 5.80 -12.71 6.70
C ALA A 55 7.11 -12.87 7.48
N ALA A 56 8.16 -12.16 7.07
CA ALA A 56 9.47 -12.14 7.75
C ALA A 56 9.53 -11.16 8.94
N ASP A 57 8.54 -10.27 9.08
CA ASP A 57 8.49 -9.29 10.16
C ASP A 57 7.90 -9.93 11.44
N GLU A 58 8.76 -10.29 12.38
CA GLU A 58 8.36 -10.81 13.70
C GLU A 58 7.43 -9.83 14.44
N HIS A 59 7.55 -8.53 14.15
CA HIS A 59 6.70 -7.48 14.70
C HIS A 59 5.68 -7.06 13.65
N ARG A 60 4.70 -7.93 13.38
CA ARG A 60 3.63 -7.72 12.39
C ARG A 60 3.26 -6.25 12.25
N SER A 61 3.63 -5.65 11.11
CA SER A 61 3.36 -4.25 10.82
C SER A 61 1.86 -3.96 10.99
N PRO A 62 1.48 -2.85 11.68
CA PRO A 62 0.08 -2.49 11.93
C PRO A 62 -0.64 -1.95 10.67
N VAL A 63 -0.15 -2.30 9.48
CA VAL A 63 -0.58 -1.75 8.21
C VAL A 63 -1.17 -2.86 7.36
N ASP A 64 -2.45 -2.71 7.00
CA ASP A 64 -3.07 -3.59 6.01
C ASP A 64 -2.50 -3.27 4.62
N LEU A 65 -2.28 -4.31 3.82
CA LEU A 65 -1.84 -4.16 2.43
C LEU A 65 -3.03 -4.41 1.51
N VAL A 66 -3.25 -3.51 0.55
CA VAL A 66 -4.24 -3.68 -0.53
C VAL A 66 -3.58 -3.34 -1.86
N PHE A 67 -4.06 -3.95 -2.93
CA PHE A 67 -3.42 -3.87 -4.24
C PHE A 67 -4.38 -3.47 -5.33
N PHE A 68 -3.91 -2.72 -6.32
CA PHE A 68 -4.69 -2.32 -7.48
C PHE A 68 -3.95 -2.56 -8.80
N PRO A 69 -4.65 -2.75 -9.92
CA PRO A 69 -4.02 -3.01 -11.20
C PRO A 69 -3.35 -1.75 -11.74
N ASP A 70 -2.13 -1.90 -12.26
CA ASP A 70 -1.48 -0.87 -13.07
C ASP A 70 -1.75 -1.05 -14.56
N GLY A 71 -2.37 -2.15 -14.98
CA GLY A 71 -2.69 -2.45 -16.39
C GLY A 71 -1.51 -2.98 -17.20
N LEU A 72 -0.37 -3.26 -16.57
CA LEU A 72 0.84 -3.73 -17.23
C LEU A 72 1.07 -5.23 -16.97
N PRO A 73 1.69 -5.96 -17.91
CA PRO A 73 2.10 -7.36 -17.70
C PRO A 73 2.98 -7.54 -16.45
N LYS A 74 3.03 -8.76 -15.90
CA LYS A 74 3.84 -9.08 -14.71
C LYS A 74 5.33 -8.73 -14.94
N ASP A 75 5.84 -9.07 -16.11
CA ASP A 75 7.26 -8.91 -16.48
C ASP A 75 7.60 -7.51 -17.03
N ASP A 76 6.64 -6.57 -17.03
CA ASP A 76 6.90 -5.20 -17.45
C ASP A 76 7.87 -4.51 -16.45
N PRO A 77 8.95 -3.87 -16.94
CA PRO A 77 9.93 -3.20 -16.09
C PRO A 77 9.38 -1.97 -15.37
N ARG A 78 8.18 -1.49 -15.75
CA ARG A 78 7.47 -0.34 -15.18
C ARG A 78 8.33 0.92 -15.18
N VAL A 79 8.84 1.24 -16.36
CA VAL A 79 9.48 2.54 -16.61
C VAL A 79 8.48 3.64 -16.28
N GLU A 80 8.94 4.68 -15.58
CA GLU A 80 8.07 5.70 -14.98
C GLU A 80 7.03 6.29 -15.96
N ALA A 81 7.46 6.63 -17.18
CA ALA A 81 6.58 7.22 -18.18
C ALA A 81 5.44 6.28 -18.61
N SER A 82 5.70 5.00 -18.89
CA SER A 82 4.66 4.04 -19.29
C SER A 82 3.75 3.68 -18.13
N LEU A 83 4.31 3.57 -16.92
CA LEU A 83 3.56 3.30 -15.71
C LEU A 83 2.53 4.40 -15.41
N ILE A 84 2.93 5.67 -15.46
CA ILE A 84 2.01 6.79 -15.20
C ILE A 84 0.87 6.85 -16.23
N VAL A 85 1.17 6.59 -17.51
CA VAL A 85 0.13 6.53 -18.56
C VAL A 85 -0.85 5.39 -18.30
N SER A 86 -0.34 4.21 -17.94
CA SER A 86 -1.19 3.06 -17.65
C SER A 86 -2.06 3.28 -16.41
N LEU A 87 -1.50 3.82 -15.33
CA LEU A 87 -2.22 4.11 -14.10
C LEU A 87 -3.42 5.05 -14.29
N ARG A 88 -3.33 6.02 -15.21
CA ARG A 88 -4.47 6.91 -15.55
C ARG A 88 -5.69 6.15 -16.09
N ASN A 89 -5.47 4.98 -16.71
CA ASN A 89 -6.52 4.18 -17.31
C ASN A 89 -6.97 3.00 -16.44
N PHE A 90 -6.07 2.47 -15.60
CA PHE A 90 -6.29 1.22 -14.86
C PHE A 90 -6.28 1.38 -13.33
N GLY A 91 -5.55 2.36 -12.79
CA GLY A 91 -5.27 2.47 -11.35
C GLY A 91 -6.50 2.75 -10.48
N ALA A 92 -7.54 3.38 -11.03
CA ALA A 92 -8.77 3.71 -10.29
C ALA A 92 -9.86 2.62 -10.38
N LYS A 93 -9.60 1.47 -11.04
CA LYS A 93 -10.64 0.47 -11.31
C LYS A 93 -11.12 -0.26 -10.06
N ASN A 94 -10.21 -0.66 -9.18
CA ASN A 94 -10.55 -1.36 -7.94
C ASN A 94 -9.40 -1.29 -6.93
N LEU A 95 -9.71 -1.58 -5.68
CA LEU A 95 -8.75 -1.96 -4.64
C LEU A 95 -9.07 -3.41 -4.25
N SER A 96 -8.16 -4.32 -4.53
CA SER A 96 -8.22 -5.71 -4.08
C SER A 96 -7.54 -5.87 -2.72
N LYS A 97 -8.02 -6.82 -1.90
CA LYS A 97 -7.29 -7.26 -0.71
C LYS A 97 -6.19 -8.27 -1.07
#